data_AF-A0A3D2HV82-F1
#
_entry.id   AF-A0A3D2HV82-F1
#
_cell.length_a   1.000
_cell.length_b   1.000
_cell.length_c   1.000
_cell.angle_alpha   90.00
_cell.angle_beta   90.00
_cell.angle_gamma   90.00
#
_symmetry.space_group_name_H-M   'P 1'
#
loop_
_entity.id
_entity.type
_entity.pdbx_description
1 polymer ?
#
loop_
_entity_poly.entity_id
_entity_poly.type
_entity_poly.pdbx_seq_one_letter_code
_entity_poly.pdbx_strand_id
1 'polypeptide(L)' 'MKKFVPYEKLSKSKKRELDRIKRVTWGSVNPVTRKVESKKLYKRKSRNFTDYSDGFGTFTFLLRTKNSRLIRLCILY' A
#
# COMPACT_ATOMS: atom_id res chain seq x y z
N MET A 1 -15.76 -12.79 -33.60
CA MET A 1 -15.42 -11.95 -32.42
C MET A 1 -16.55 -10.96 -32.16
N LYS A 2 -16.97 -10.74 -30.90
CA LYS A 2 -17.92 -9.67 -30.60
C LYS A 2 -17.23 -8.32 -30.83
N LYS A 3 -17.89 -7.41 -31.55
CA LYS A 3 -17.35 -6.06 -31.78
C LYS A 3 -17.23 -5.34 -30.43
N PHE A 4 -16.06 -4.76 -30.15
CA PHE A 4 -15.86 -3.95 -28.96
C PHE A 4 -16.67 -2.66 -29.09
N VAL A 5 -17.51 -2.37 -28.09
CA VAL A 5 -18.29 -1.14 -28.02
C VAL A 5 -17.82 -0.36 -26.79
N PRO A 6 -17.33 0.88 -26.95
CA PRO A 6 -16.95 1.73 -25.83
C PRO A 6 -18.12 1.99 -24.89
N TYR A 7 -17.83 2.11 -23.59
CA TYR A 7 -18.85 2.28 -22.55
C TYR A 7 -19.80 3.45 -22.84
N GLU A 8 -19.28 4.57 -23.32
CA GLU A 8 -20.06 5.78 -23.61
C GLU A 8 -21.15 5.58 -24.65
N LYS A 9 -20.92 4.68 -25.62
CA LYS A 9 -21.83 4.39 -26.74
C LYS A 9 -22.84 3.29 -26.42
N LEU A 10 -22.79 2.72 -25.21
CA LEU A 10 -23.77 1.72 -24.77
C LEU A 10 -25.12 2.37 -24.45
N SER A 11 -26.20 1.61 -24.70
CA SER A 11 -27.53 1.99 -24.26
C SER A 11 -27.60 2.10 -22.74
N LYS A 12 -28.52 2.93 -22.24
CA LYS A 12 -28.71 3.18 -20.80
C LYS A 12 -28.91 1.88 -20.00
N SER A 13 -29.58 0.88 -20.58
CA SER A 13 -29.82 -0.41 -19.94
C SER A 13 -28.52 -1.22 -19.76
N LYS A 14 -27.72 -1.35 -20.82
CA LYS A 14 -26.44 -2.08 -20.76
C LYS A 14 -25.43 -1.41 -19.81
N LYS A 15 -25.40 -0.07 -19.77
CA LYS A 15 -24.57 0.66 -18.80
C LYS A 15 -24.92 0.28 -17.36
N ARG A 16 -26.23 0.26 -17.04
CA ARG A 16 -26.72 -0.14 -15.70
C ARG A 16 -26.38 -1.58 -15.35
N GLU A 17 -26.44 -2.49 -16.30
CA GLU A 17 -26.08 -3.90 -16.09
C GLU A 17 -24.58 -4.05 -15.79
N LEU A 18 -23.72 -3.43 -16.60
CA LEU A 18 -22.27 -3.41 -16.37
C LEU A 18 -21.91 -2.75 -15.04
N ASP A 19 -22.54 -1.64 -14.71
CA ASP A 19 -22.30 -0.95 -13.44
C ASP A 19 -22.77 -1.78 -12.25
N ARG A 20 -23.88 -2.52 -12.37
CA ARG A 20 -24.35 -3.44 -11.32
C ARG A 20 -23.29 -4.51 -11.06
N ILE A 21 -22.76 -5.13 -12.11
CA ILE A 21 -21.69 -6.12 -12.00
C ILE A 21 -20.45 -5.52 -11.33
N LYS A 22 -20.05 -4.31 -11.73
CA LYS A 22 -18.90 -3.60 -11.12
C LYS A 22 -19.13 -3.26 -9.66
N ARG A 23 -20.32 -2.79 -9.28
CA ARG A 23 -20.66 -2.38 -7.91
C ARG A 23 -20.84 -3.55 -6.93
N VAL A 24 -21.19 -4.74 -7.43
CA VAL A 24 -21.34 -5.94 -6.58
C VAL A 24 -20.02 -6.32 -5.90
N THR A 25 -18.89 -5.97 -6.52
CA THR A 25 -17.57 -6.30 -6.00
C THR A 25 -16.90 -5.06 -5.43
N TRP A 26 -16.51 -5.09 -4.16
CA TRP A 26 -15.69 -4.05 -3.50
C TRP A 26 -14.22 -4.05 -4.01
N GLY A 27 -14.01 -4.35 -5.29
CA GLY A 27 -12.71 -4.62 -5.88
C GLY A 27 -12.02 -5.80 -5.20
N SER A 28 -10.80 -5.59 -4.71
CA SER A 28 -10.01 -6.60 -3.99
C SER A 28 -10.40 -6.77 -2.51
N VAL A 29 -11.28 -5.93 -1.98
CA VAL A 29 -11.57 -5.86 -0.54
C VAL A 29 -12.97 -6.37 -0.28
N ASN A 30 -13.16 -7.68 -0.13
CA ASN A 30 -14.44 -8.22 0.30
C ASN A 30 -14.60 -8.03 1.83
N PRO A 31 -15.56 -7.19 2.30
CA PRO A 31 -15.73 -6.91 3.73
C PRO A 31 -16.15 -8.15 4.53
N VAL A 32 -16.83 -9.10 3.91
CA VAL A 32 -17.31 -10.34 4.56
C VAL A 32 -16.15 -11.30 4.82
N THR A 33 -15.18 -11.38 3.91
CA THR A 33 -14.02 -12.28 4.06
C THR A 33 -12.81 -11.59 4.70
N ARG A 34 -12.90 -10.30 5.03
CA ARG A 34 -11.78 -9.56 5.64
C ARG A 34 -11.57 -10.01 7.08
N LYS A 35 -10.68 -10.98 7.28
CA LYS A 35 -10.24 -11.40 8.61
C LYS A 35 -9.28 -10.35 9.18
N VAL A 36 -9.64 -9.77 10.31
CA VAL A 36 -8.72 -8.96 11.11
C VAL A 36 -7.81 -9.92 11.86
N GLU A 37 -6.48 -9.72 11.78
CA GLU A 37 -5.49 -10.60 12.43
C GLU A 37 -5.73 -10.74 13.94
N SER A 38 -6.11 -9.65 14.63
CA SER A 38 -6.47 -9.68 16.04
C SER A 38 -7.56 -8.65 16.37
N LYS A 39 -8.67 -9.08 16.98
CA LYS A 39 -9.79 -8.18 17.37
C LYS A 39 -9.49 -7.39 18.66
N LYS A 40 -8.69 -7.96 19.56
CA LYS A 40 -8.41 -7.41 20.91
C LYS A 40 -7.11 -6.61 20.97
N LEU A 41 -6.08 -7.05 20.26
CA LEU A 41 -4.77 -6.44 20.31
C LEU A 41 -4.67 -5.36 19.23
N TYR A 42 -4.35 -4.14 19.65
CA TYR A 42 -4.08 -3.05 18.73
C TYR A 42 -2.71 -3.26 18.08
N LYS A 43 -2.71 -3.70 16.81
CA LYS A 43 -1.50 -3.83 16.00
C LYS A 43 -1.36 -2.59 15.11
N ARG A 44 -0.47 -1.67 15.48
CA ARG A 44 -0.07 -0.56 14.60
C ARG A 44 0.77 -1.10 13.47
N LYS A 45 0.57 -0.58 12.25
CA LYS A 45 1.60 -0.70 11.22
C LYS A 45 2.84 0.03 11.74
N SER A 46 3.96 -0.67 11.82
CA SER A 46 5.25 -0.02 12.01
C SER A 46 5.45 0.95 10.85
N ARG A 47 5.79 2.20 11.14
CA ARG A 47 6.11 3.17 10.09
C ARG A 47 7.29 2.63 9.30
N ASN A 48 7.12 2.41 8.00
CA ASN A 48 8.26 2.07 7.16
C ASN A 48 9.09 3.34 7.01
N PHE A 49 10.41 3.21 7.15
CA PHE A 49 11.33 4.34 6.97
C PHE A 49 11.21 5.00 5.58
N THR A 50 10.69 4.26 4.59
CA THR A 50 10.43 4.72 3.23
C THR A 50 9.11 5.46 3.06
N ASP A 51 8.22 5.47 4.07
CA ASP A 51 6.94 6.21 4.02
C ASP A 51 7.15 7.73 4.18
N TYR A 52 8.39 8.19 4.38
CA TYR A 52 8.76 9.59 4.28
C TYR A 52 9.00 9.95 2.81
N SER A 53 8.06 10.67 2.20
CA SER A 53 8.29 11.42 0.95
C SER A 53 9.20 12.65 1.14
N ASP A 54 9.65 12.88 2.37
CA ASP A 54 10.57 13.96 2.70
C ASP A 54 11.97 13.36 2.76
N GLY A 55 12.89 13.82 1.90
CA GLY A 55 14.25 13.31 1.69
C GLY A 55 15.18 13.30 2.92
N PHE A 56 14.63 13.52 4.12
CA PHE A 56 15.32 13.43 5.41
C PHE A 56 15.60 11.97 5.83
N GLY A 57 14.75 11.02 5.40
CA GLY A 57 14.97 9.60 5.66
C GLY A 57 16.30 9.13 5.06
N THR A 58 16.48 9.28 3.75
CA THR A 58 17.68 8.82 3.03
C THR A 58 19.00 9.41 3.56
N PHE A 59 18.99 10.66 4.04
CA PHE A 59 20.16 11.32 4.61
C PHE A 59 20.67 10.64 5.89
N THR A 60 19.76 10.25 6.80
CA THR A 60 20.14 9.59 8.06
C THR A 60 20.70 8.17 7.87
N PHE A 61 20.32 7.48 6.79
CA PHE A 61 20.85 6.15 6.44
C PHE A 61 22.31 6.21 5.97
N LEU A 62 22.67 7.23 5.20
CA LEU A 62 24.06 7.45 4.74
C LEU A 62 25.00 7.84 5.90
N LEU A 63 24.51 8.60 6.88
CA LEU A 63 25.29 8.95 8.08
C LEU A 63 25.49 7.75 9.03
N ARG A 64 24.52 6.81 9.09
CA ARG A 64 24.66 5.57 9.88
C ARG A 64 25.71 4.62 9.30
N THR A 65 25.79 4.51 7.97
CA THR A 65 26.68 3.55 7.30
C THR A 65 28.14 3.99 7.26
N LYS A 66 28.43 5.29 7.36
CA LYS A 66 29.81 5.82 7.31
C LYS A 66 30.55 5.88 8.65
N ASN A 67 29.87 5.70 9.79
CA ASN A 67 30.44 5.93 11.13
C ASN A 67 30.51 4.69 12.05
N SER A 68 30.56 3.47 11.50
CA SER A 68 30.60 2.24 12.33
C SER A 68 32.00 1.64 12.55
N ARG A 69 33.07 2.22 12.01
CA ARG A 69 34.44 1.68 12.17
C ARG A 69 35.34 2.42 13.16
N LEU A 70 35.06 3.68 13.48
CA LEU A 70 35.92 4.48 14.39
C LEU A 70 35.47 4.45 15.86
N ILE A 71 34.21 4.14 16.16
CA ILE A 71 33.71 4.15 17.55
C ILE A 71 34.17 2.92 18.36
N ARG A 72 34.64 1.85 17.68
CA ARG A 72 35.15 0.65 18.36
C ARG A 72 36.60 0.73 18.86
N LEU A 73 37.37 1.74 18.46
CA LEU A 73 38.78 1.89 18.84
C LEU A 73 39.03 2.81 20.05
N CYS A 74 38.02 3.58 20.51
CA CYS A 74 38.15 4.48 21.66
C CYS A 74 37.66 3.91 23.01
N ILE A 75 37.20 2.65 23.06
CA ILE A 75 36.72 2.03 24.32
C ILE A 75 37.76 1.04 24.89
N LEU A 76 38.94 0.90 24.27
CA LEU A 76 39.98 -0.06 24.68
C LEU A 76 41.38 0.56 24.84
N TYR A 77 41.48 1.86 25.12
CA TYR A 77 42.72 2.48 25.62
C TYR A 77 42.43 3.44 26.76
#